data_AF-A0A495MB88-F1
#
_entry.id   AF-A0A495MB88-F1
#
_cell.length_a   1.000
_cell.length_b   1.000
_cell.length_c   1.000
_cell.angle_alpha   90.00
_cell.angle_beta   90.00
_cell.angle_gamma   90.00
#
_symmetry.space_group_name_H-M   'P 1'
#
loop_
_entity.id
_entity.type
_entity.pdbx_description
1 polymer ?
#
loop_
_entity_poly.entity_id
_entity_poly.type
_entity_poly.pdbx_seq_one_letter_code
_entity_poly.pdbx_strand_id
1 'polypeptide(L)'
;MNNVHQGRSRLRMATVLLVILLLLFLYWFIGTQVNVYDRASVGAVFEILWFPAVVLTFFLPIFSAFQWYRDNWNIKSIFLLIVLLSIALLLWLAV
;
A
#
# COMPACT_ATOMS: atom_id res chain seq x y z
N MET A 1 -16.39 11.04 -26.62
CA MET A 1 -15.92 9.64 -26.59
C MET A 1 -14.72 9.44 -25.63
N ASN A 2 -14.66 10.13 -24.48
CA ASN A 2 -13.46 10.20 -23.61
C ASN A 2 -13.61 9.55 -22.22
N ASN A 3 -14.83 9.14 -21.82
CA ASN A 3 -15.11 8.70 -20.45
C ASN A 3 -14.67 7.25 -20.17
N VAL A 4 -14.70 6.38 -21.19
CA VAL A 4 -14.36 4.95 -21.03
C VAL A 4 -12.87 4.73 -20.78
N HIS A 5 -12.01 5.48 -21.49
CA HIS A 5 -10.55 5.40 -21.30
C HIS A 5 -10.11 5.93 -19.93
N GLN A 6 -10.76 6.98 -19.43
CA GLN A 6 -10.48 7.51 -18.08
C GLN A 6 -10.91 6.55 -16.96
N GLY A 7 -12.00 5.81 -17.12
CA GLY A 7 -12.40 4.80 -16.13
C GLY A 7 -11.39 3.65 -16.03
N ARG A 8 -10.92 3.15 -17.18
CA ARG A 8 -9.99 2.01 -17.23
C ARG A 8 -8.61 2.33 -16.65
N SER A 9 -8.09 3.54 -16.86
CA SER A 9 -6.80 3.95 -16.28
C SER A 9 -6.87 4.06 -14.75
N ARG A 10 -7.96 4.57 -14.21
CA ARG A 10 -8.18 4.66 -12.75
C ARG A 10 -8.25 3.28 -12.11
N LEU A 11 -8.97 2.34 -12.71
CA LEU A 11 -9.03 0.96 -12.25
C LEU A 11 -7.64 0.31 -12.22
N ARG A 12 -6.85 0.45 -13.29
CA ARG A 12 -5.46 -0.04 -13.33
C ARG A 12 -4.62 0.56 -12.20
N MET A 13 -4.73 1.86 -11.98
CA MET A 13 -4.00 2.53 -10.90
C MET A 13 -4.43 2.04 -9.52
N ALA A 14 -5.73 1.88 -9.28
CA ALA A 14 -6.24 1.30 -8.04
C ALA A 14 -5.74 -0.13 -7.83
N THR A 15 -5.72 -0.96 -8.88
CA THR A 15 -5.15 -2.31 -8.82
C THR A 15 -3.67 -2.27 -8.44
N VAL A 16 -2.88 -1.37 -9.05
CA VAL A 16 -1.46 -1.22 -8.71
C VAL A 16 -1.28 -0.82 -7.24
N LEU A 17 -2.03 0.18 -6.76
CA LEU A 17 -1.97 0.61 -5.37
C LEU A 17 -2.38 -0.49 -4.39
N LEU A 18 -3.40 -1.28 -4.72
CA LEU A 18 -3.83 -2.44 -3.92
C LEU A 18 -2.75 -3.53 -3.89
N VAL A 19 -2.11 -3.84 -5.03
CA VAL A 19 -1.02 -4.81 -5.07
C VAL A 19 0.16 -4.34 -4.21
N ILE A 20 0.52 -3.07 -4.30
CA ILE A 20 1.57 -2.49 -3.44
C ILE A 20 1.19 -2.62 -1.96
N LEU A 21 -0.07 -2.31 -1.60
CA LEU A 21 -0.56 -2.45 -0.22
C LEU A 21 -0.47 -3.89 0.29
N LEU A 22 -0.88 -4.86 -0.54
CA LEU A 22 -0.81 -6.28 -0.18
C LEU A 22 0.63 -6.77 -0.01
N LEU A 23 1.55 -6.31 -0.87
CA LEU A 23 2.98 -6.62 -0.75
C LEU A 23 3.57 -6.01 0.52
N LEU A 24 3.21 -4.76 0.86
CA LEU A 24 3.63 -4.14 2.12
C LEU A 24 3.09 -4.88 3.33
N PHE A 25 1.81 -5.23 3.33
CA PHE A 25 1.21 -6.03 4.40
C PHE A 25 1.97 -7.35 4.57
N LEU A 26 2.23 -8.08 3.47
CA LEU A 26 2.97 -9.34 3.52
C LEU A 26 4.39 -9.16 4.03
N TYR A 27 5.10 -8.14 3.56
CA TYR A 27 6.45 -7.80 4.01
C TYR A 27 6.49 -7.58 5.53
N TRP A 28 5.63 -6.70 6.03
CA TRP A 28 5.57 -6.39 7.46
C TRP A 28 5.08 -7.58 8.28
N PHE A 29 4.11 -8.35 7.78
CA PHE A 29 3.62 -9.55 8.44
C PHE A 29 4.73 -10.58 8.60
N ILE A 30 5.47 -10.91 7.54
CA ILE A 30 6.60 -11.84 7.63
C ILE A 30 7.69 -11.27 8.55
N GLY A 31 8.04 -10.00 8.41
CA GLY A 31 9.11 -9.36 9.19
C GLY A 31 8.81 -9.27 10.69
N THR A 32 7.54 -9.25 11.09
CA THR A 32 7.11 -9.21 12.51
C THR A 32 6.87 -10.59 13.10
N GLN A 33 6.45 -11.58 12.30
CA GLN A 33 6.11 -12.92 12.79
C GLN A 33 7.26 -13.92 12.71
N VAL A 34 8.23 -13.69 11.82
CA VAL A 34 9.34 -14.61 11.57
C VAL A 34 10.67 -13.94 11.93
N ASN A 35 11.57 -14.69 12.58
CA ASN A 35 12.94 -14.22 12.76
C ASN A 35 13.71 -14.24 11.42
N VAL A 36 13.60 -13.15 10.67
CA VAL A 36 14.25 -12.99 9.35
C VAL A 36 15.78 -12.96 9.44
N TYR A 37 16.34 -12.75 10.63
CA TYR A 37 17.78 -12.73 10.86
C TYR A 37 18.37 -14.13 11.12
N ASP A 38 17.54 -15.17 11.23
CA ASP A 38 17.99 -16.56 11.39
C ASP A 38 18.78 -17.05 10.16
N ARG A 39 18.50 -16.50 8.97
CA ARG A 39 19.25 -16.75 7.74
C ARG A 39 19.80 -15.45 7.18
N ALA A 40 21.14 -15.37 7.08
CA ALA A 40 21.84 -14.18 6.60
C ALA A 40 21.34 -13.64 5.24
N SER A 41 21.01 -14.54 4.29
CA SER A 41 20.49 -14.14 2.98
C SER A 41 19.08 -13.53 3.05
N VAL A 42 18.22 -14.04 3.93
CA VAL A 42 16.86 -13.50 4.12
C VAL A 42 16.93 -12.16 4.84
N GLY A 43 17.74 -12.07 5.89
CA GLY A 43 17.98 -10.82 6.62
C GLY A 43 18.47 -9.69 5.70
N ALA A 44 19.47 -9.96 4.86
CA ALA A 44 20.00 -8.97 3.92
C ALA A 44 18.95 -8.46 2.92
N VAL A 45 18.06 -9.33 2.42
CA VAL A 45 16.95 -8.92 1.54
C VAL A 45 15.96 -8.03 2.29
N PHE A 46 15.62 -8.38 3.53
CA PHE A 46 14.74 -7.57 4.37
C PHE A 46 15.35 -6.20 4.69
N GLU A 47 16.65 -6.13 4.99
CA GLU A 47 17.33 -4.85 5.25
C GLU A 47 17.32 -3.91 4.04
N ILE A 48 17.58 -4.42 2.84
CA ILE A 48 17.55 -3.60 1.61
C ILE A 48 16.12 -3.12 1.32
N LEU A 49 15.12 -3.98 1.53
CA LEU A 49 13.71 -3.66 1.29
C LEU A 49 13.09 -2.80 2.39
N TRP A 50 13.70 -2.73 3.57
CA TRP A 50 13.16 -2.02 4.72
C TRP A 50 12.90 -0.55 4.43
N PHE A 51 13.88 0.18 3.89
CA PHE A 51 13.72 1.61 3.65
C PHE A 51 12.62 1.91 2.60
N PRO A 52 12.62 1.26 1.41
CA PRO A 52 11.51 1.38 0.48
C PRO A 52 10.15 1.02 1.09
N ALA A 53 10.08 -0.05 1.88
CA ALA A 53 8.84 -0.48 2.53
C ALA A 53 8.32 0.58 3.51
N VAL A 54 9.19 1.16 4.33
CA VAL A 54 8.85 2.26 5.24
C VAL A 54 8.32 3.45 4.46
N VAL A 55 9.05 3.93 3.44
CA VAL A 55 8.63 5.08 2.62
C VAL A 55 7.27 4.85 2.00
N LEU A 56 7.05 3.68 1.40
CA LEU A 56 5.77 3.35 0.76
C LEU A 56 4.64 3.24 1.79
N THR A 57 4.90 2.72 2.99
CA THR A 57 3.88 2.57 4.05
C THR A 57 3.29 3.93 4.46
N PHE A 58 4.11 4.97 4.52
CA PHE A 58 3.65 6.34 4.81
C PHE A 58 3.12 7.08 3.58
N PHE A 59 3.69 6.83 2.40
CA PHE A 59 3.31 7.54 1.18
C PHE A 59 1.99 7.06 0.59
N LEU A 60 1.70 5.75 0.68
CA LEU A 60 0.51 5.14 0.11
C LEU A 60 -0.82 5.74 0.60
N PRO A 61 -1.06 5.97 1.92
CA PRO A 61 -2.28 6.62 2.37
C PRO A 61 -2.41 8.07 1.87
N ILE A 62 -1.30 8.81 1.78
CA ILE A 62 -1.30 10.19 1.28
C ILE A 62 -1.67 10.22 -0.22
N PHE A 63 -1.02 9.37 -1.01
CA PHE A 63 -1.25 9.31 -2.45
C PHE A 63 -2.66 8.80 -2.79
N SER A 64 -3.14 7.77 -2.09
CA SER A 64 -4.50 7.26 -2.26
C SER A 64 -5.56 8.27 -1.80
N ALA A 65 -5.30 9.05 -0.73
CA ALA A 65 -6.19 10.13 -0.31
C ALA A 65 -6.26 11.25 -1.34
N PHE A 66 -5.14 11.63 -1.95
CA PHE A 66 -5.13 12.58 -3.06
C PHE A 66 -5.97 12.08 -4.25
N GLN A 67 -5.87 10.79 -4.57
CA GLN A 67 -6.69 10.23 -5.65
C GLN A 67 -8.17 10.11 -5.28
N TRP A 68 -8.50 9.87 -4.01
CA TRP A 68 -9.86 9.91 -3.51
C TRP A 68 -10.46 11.33 -3.54
N TYR A 69 -9.66 12.35 -3.22
CA TYR A 69 -10.03 13.77 -3.41
C TYR A 69 -10.40 14.05 -4.89
N ARG A 70 -9.60 13.55 -5.83
CA ARG A 70 -9.88 13.65 -7.28
C ARG A 70 -11.12 12.87 -7.71
N ASP A 71 -11.61 11.95 -6.90
CA ASP A 71 -12.86 11.23 -7.08
C ASP A 71 -14.05 11.90 -6.35
N ASN A 72 -13.90 13.20 -6.04
CA ASN A 72 -14.89 14.04 -5.37
C ASN A 72 -15.35 13.48 -4.02
N TRP A 73 -14.44 12.86 -3.26
CA TRP A 73 -14.74 12.26 -1.95
C TRP A 73 -15.85 11.20 -2.00
N ASN A 74 -16.02 10.52 -3.13
CA ASN A 74 -17.02 9.47 -3.27
C ASN A 74 -16.76 8.34 -2.27
N ILE A 75 -17.73 8.05 -1.40
CA ILE A 75 -17.63 7.02 -0.35
C ILE A 75 -17.54 5.61 -0.97
N LYS A 76 -18.03 5.43 -2.20
CA LYS A 76 -17.94 4.15 -2.93
C LYS A 76 -16.62 4.01 -3.71
N SER A 77 -15.69 4.94 -3.56
CA SER A 77 -14.41 4.93 -4.27
C SER A 77 -13.50 3.82 -3.75
N ILE A 78 -12.87 3.08 -4.66
CA ILE A 78 -11.83 2.10 -4.30
C ILE A 78 -10.61 2.77 -3.65
N PHE A 79 -10.35 4.05 -3.95
CA PHE A 79 -9.26 4.79 -3.33
C PHE A 79 -9.52 5.05 -1.84
N LEU A 80 -10.78 5.24 -1.43
CA LEU A 80 -11.12 5.31 -0.01
C LEU A 80 -10.80 3.99 0.71
N LEU A 81 -11.15 2.86 0.10
CA LEU A 81 -10.80 1.54 0.66
C LEU A 81 -9.28 1.39 0.85
N ILE A 82 -8.49 1.80 -0.15
CA ILE A 82 -7.02 1.78 -0.06
C ILE A 82 -6.52 2.67 1.08
N VAL A 83 -7.06 3.89 1.23
CA VAL A 83 -6.71 4.80 2.34
C VAL A 83 -6.96 4.13 3.69
N LEU A 84 -8.17 3.60 3.89
CA LEU A 84 -8.58 3.00 5.16
C LEU A 84 -7.69 1.79 5.52
N LEU A 85 -7.42 0.91 4.55
CA LEU A 85 -6.55 -0.24 4.76
C LEU A 85 -5.09 0.16 5.00
N SER A 86 -4.60 1.22 4.35
CA SER A 86 -3.24 1.74 4.57
C SER A 86 -3.09 2.35 5.97
N ILE A 87 -4.12 3.07 6.45
CA ILE A 87 -4.16 3.59 7.82
C ILE A 87 -4.25 2.43 8.83
N ALA A 88 -5.07 1.41 8.55
CA ALA A 88 -5.17 0.23 9.40
C ALA A 88 -3.82 -0.50 9.52
N LEU A 89 -3.06 -0.62 8.42
CA LEU A 89 -1.70 -1.16 8.43
C LEU A 89 -0.77 -0.32 9.33
N LEU A 90 -0.80 1.01 9.20
CA LEU A 90 0.00 1.90 10.06
C LEU A 90 -0.35 1.76 11.54
N LEU A 91 -1.64 1.67 11.87
CA LEU A 91 -2.10 1.48 13.25
C LEU A 91 -1.68 0.11 13.79
N TRP A 92 -1.77 -0.94 12.98
CA TRP A 92 -1.33 -2.28 13.37
C TRP A 92 0.16 -2.33 13.65
N LEU A 93 0.98 -1.61 12.88
CA LEU A 93 2.43 -1.50 13.13
C LEU A 93 2.79 -0.65 14.35
N ALA A 94 1.86 0.17 14.84
CA ALA A 94 2.08 1.05 15.98
C ALA A 94 1.70 0.43 17.34
N VAL A 95 1.10 -0.77 17.33
CA VAL A 95 0.69 -1.55 18.51
C VAL A 95 1.70 -2.66 18.76
#